data_AF-A0A2S9TS34-F1
#
_entry.id   AF-A0A2S9TS34-F1
#
_cell.length_a   1.000
_cell.length_b   1.000
_cell.length_c   1.000
_cell.angle_alpha   90.00
_cell.angle_beta   90.00
_cell.angle_gamma   90.00
#
_symmetry.space_group_name_H-M   'P 1'
#
loop_
_entity.id
_entity.type
_entity.pdbx_description
1 polymer ?
#
loop_
_entity_poly.entity_id
_entity_poly.type
_entity_poly.pdbx_seq_one_letter_code
_entity_poly.pdbx_strand_id
1 'polypeptide(L)'
;MKIITFCQIDESLFNPEFEVESFHSKGEEKADIAILDIESIFEYEENKHSVCKEKFVSIAVIEDESDYDAFKNFGIDAWIKYSDISQINNLINLLNKRFLS
;
A
#
# COMPACT_ATOMS: atom_id res chain seq x y z
N MET A 1 -8.23 5.84 -8.99
CA MET A 1 -7.35 4.68 -8.68
C MET A 1 -7.65 4.28 -7.25
N LYS A 2 -7.87 2.99 -7.00
CA LYS A 2 -8.29 2.52 -5.67
C LYS A 2 -7.09 2.04 -4.85
N ILE A 3 -6.98 2.54 -3.63
CA ILE A 3 -5.91 2.26 -2.69
C ILE A 3 -6.54 1.62 -1.47
N ILE A 4 -6.02 0.47 -1.06
CA ILE A 4 -6.39 -0.16 0.21
C ILE A 4 -5.26 0.00 1.22
N THR A 5 -5.58 0.43 2.43
CA THR A 5 -4.61 0.52 3.53
C THR A 5 -4.91 -0.55 4.58
N PHE A 6 -3.90 -1.34 4.91
CA PHE A 6 -3.94 -2.31 6.01
C PHE A 6 -3.46 -1.69 7.33
N CYS A 7 -2.83 -0.52 7.26
CA CYS A 7 -2.39 0.27 8.39
C CYS A 7 -3.11 1.62 8.48
N GLN A 8 -2.97 2.27 9.64
CA GLN A 8 -3.55 3.60 9.87
C GLN A 8 -2.66 4.68 9.24
N ILE A 9 -3.15 5.26 8.15
CA ILE A 9 -2.53 6.40 7.48
C ILE A 9 -3.58 7.50 7.37
N ASP A 10 -3.16 8.74 7.62
CA ASP A 10 -4.03 9.90 7.45
C ASP A 10 -4.42 10.04 5.96
N GLU A 11 -5.72 9.94 5.67
CA GLU A 11 -6.29 10.06 4.33
C GLU A 11 -5.97 11.42 3.67
N SER A 12 -5.74 12.47 4.48
CA SER A 12 -5.39 13.80 3.97
C SER A 12 -4.01 13.86 3.30
N LEU A 13 -3.18 12.84 3.50
CA LEU A 13 -1.89 12.69 2.82
C LEU A 13 -2.06 12.31 1.35
N PHE A 14 -3.23 11.81 0.93
CA PHE A 14 -3.44 11.33 -0.43
C PHE A 14 -4.09 12.40 -1.31
N ASN A 15 -3.75 12.37 -2.60
CA ASN A 15 -4.41 13.21 -3.59
C ASN A 15 -5.92 12.87 -3.64
N PRO A 16 -6.80 13.86 -3.84
CA PRO A 16 -8.26 13.67 -3.87
C PRO A 16 -8.76 12.84 -5.06
N GLU A 17 -7.89 12.54 -6.03
CA GLU A 17 -8.18 11.65 -7.16
C GLU A 17 -8.06 10.15 -6.81
N PHE A 18 -7.48 9.84 -5.65
CA PHE A 18 -7.34 8.49 -5.14
C PHE A 18 -8.53 8.15 -4.25
N GLU A 19 -9.10 6.97 -4.48
CA GLU A 19 -10.10 6.40 -3.60
C GLU A 19 -9.38 5.54 -2.58
N VAL A 20 -9.25 6.04 -1.35
CA VAL A 20 -8.51 5.39 -0.27
C VAL A 20 -9.52 4.76 0.69
N GLU A 21 -9.33 3.48 0.99
CA GLU A 21 -10.15 2.76 1.96
C GLU A 21 -9.26 1.96 2.92
N SER A 22 -9.67 1.88 4.19
CA SER A 22 -9.07 0.94 5.12
C SER A 22 -9.57 -0.47 4.87
N PHE A 23 -8.69 -1.47 4.99
CA PHE A 23 -9.01 -2.90 4.87
C PHE A 23 -10.19 -3.33 5.76
N HIS A 24 -10.32 -2.76 6.95
CA HIS A 24 -11.42 -3.07 7.88
C HIS A 24 -12.74 -2.37 7.54
N SER A 25 -12.71 -1.38 6.65
CA SER A 25 -13.88 -0.63 6.17
C SER A 25 -14.06 -0.73 4.65
N LYS A 26 -13.41 -1.71 4.03
CA LYS A 26 -13.33 -1.87 2.57
C LYS A 26 -14.70 -2.07 1.93
N GLY A 27 -14.86 -1.52 0.74
CA GLY A 27 -15.97 -1.83 -0.15
C GLY A 27 -15.78 -3.15 -0.90
N GLU A 28 -16.67 -3.42 -1.86
CA GLU A 28 -16.59 -4.63 -2.70
C GLU A 28 -15.54 -4.51 -3.83
N GLU A 29 -15.06 -3.30 -4.12
CA GLU A 29 -14.16 -3.08 -5.24
C GLU A 29 -12.70 -3.43 -4.90
N LYS A 30 -12.03 -4.05 -5.87
CA LYS A 30 -10.63 -4.47 -5.74
C LYS A 30 -9.67 -3.31 -5.94
N ALA A 31 -8.65 -3.23 -5.09
CA ALA A 31 -7.64 -2.17 -5.12
C ALA A 31 -6.56 -2.37 -6.18
N ASP A 32 -6.04 -1.25 -6.67
CA ASP A 32 -4.88 -1.15 -7.56
C ASP A 32 -3.57 -1.10 -6.76
N ILE A 33 -3.61 -0.48 -5.57
CA ILE A 33 -2.46 -0.33 -4.66
C ILE A 33 -2.86 -0.80 -3.26
N ALA A 34 -1.99 -1.59 -2.63
CA ALA A 34 -2.08 -1.95 -1.22
C ALA A 34 -0.97 -1.25 -0.44
N ILE A 35 -1.31 -0.64 0.68
CA ILE A 35 -0.35 -0.04 1.61
C ILE A 35 -0.44 -0.77 2.94
N LEU A 36 0.71 -1.16 3.48
CA LEU A 36 0.81 -1.97 4.69
C LEU A 36 2.02 -1.54 5.51
N ASP A 37 2.05 -1.92 6.77
CA ASP A 37 3.23 -1.83 7.63
C ASP A 37 3.62 -3.23 8.13
N ILE A 38 4.57 -3.28 9.06
CA ILE A 38 5.09 -4.54 9.60
C ILE A 38 4.04 -5.25 10.47
N GLU A 39 3.16 -4.49 11.11
CA GLU A 39 2.11 -5.05 11.98
C GLU A 39 1.01 -5.70 11.15
N SER A 40 0.73 -5.17 9.96
CA SER A 40 -0.33 -5.63 9.08
C SER A 40 0.13 -6.61 7.99
N ILE A 41 1.41 -7.00 7.98
CA ILE A 41 2.00 -7.80 6.89
C ILE A 41 1.37 -9.17 6.71
N PHE A 42 1.02 -9.85 7.81
CA PHE A 42 0.38 -11.16 7.75
C PHE A 42 -1.08 -11.05 7.29
N GLU A 43 -1.81 -10.02 7.73
CA GLU A 43 -3.17 -9.77 7.27
C GLU A 43 -3.19 -9.46 5.76
N TYR A 44 -2.21 -8.67 5.29
CA TYR A 44 -2.01 -8.45 3.87
C TYR A 44 -1.77 -9.75 3.12
N GLU A 45 -0.84 -10.60 3.57
CA GLU A 45 -0.51 -11.84 2.87
C GLU A 45 -1.71 -12.77 2.70
N GLU A 46 -2.52 -12.91 3.76
CA GLU A 46 -3.71 -13.75 3.76
C GLU A 46 -4.82 -13.22 2.84
N ASN A 47 -4.89 -11.90 2.62
CA ASN A 47 -6.03 -11.25 1.97
C ASN A 47 -5.73 -10.57 0.64
N LYS A 48 -4.47 -10.35 0.26
CA LYS A 48 -4.10 -9.57 -0.93
C LYS A 48 -4.81 -10.02 -2.21
N HIS A 49 -5.01 -11.32 -2.41
CA HIS A 49 -5.68 -11.85 -3.59
C HIS A 49 -7.20 -11.65 -3.61
N SER A 50 -7.83 -11.46 -2.44
CA SER A 50 -9.26 -11.20 -2.32
C SER A 50 -9.57 -9.71 -2.48
N VAL A 51 -8.73 -8.83 -1.94
CA VAL A 51 -8.97 -7.38 -1.92
C VAL A 51 -8.25 -6.59 -3.01
N CYS A 52 -7.22 -7.14 -3.64
CA CYS A 52 -6.54 -6.49 -4.75
C CYS A 52 -6.94 -7.11 -6.10
N LYS A 53 -6.73 -6.33 -7.16
CA LYS A 53 -6.87 -6.80 -8.55
C LYS A 53 -5.80 -7.87 -8.84
N GLU A 54 -5.95 -8.57 -9.96
CA GLU A 54 -4.94 -9.56 -10.41
C GLU A 54 -3.57 -8.89 -10.64
N LYS A 55 -3.59 -7.67 -11.18
CA LYS A 55 -2.42 -6.80 -11.31
C LYS A 55 -2.57 -5.64 -10.32
N PHE A 56 -1.77 -5.64 -9.26
CA PHE A 56 -1.76 -4.61 -8.24
C PHE A 56 -0.31 -4.34 -7.79
N VAL A 57 -0.12 -3.26 -7.03
CA VAL A 57 1.19 -2.89 -6.46
C VAL A 57 1.08 -2.79 -4.94
N SER A 58 2.13 -3.19 -4.23
CA SER A 58 2.21 -3.15 -2.78
C SER A 58 3.29 -2.17 -2.29
N ILE A 59 2.97 -1.38 -1.27
CA ILE A 59 3.85 -0.39 -0.67
C ILE A 59 3.96 -0.67 0.83
N ALA A 60 5.16 -0.98 1.31
CA ALA A 60 5.44 -1.06 2.74
C ALA A 60 5.78 0.32 3.32
N VAL A 61 5.13 0.69 4.41
CA VAL A 61 5.56 1.78 5.27
C VAL A 61 6.47 1.20 6.34
N ILE A 62 7.71 1.70 6.40
CA ILE A 62 8.74 1.21 7.32
C ILE A 62 9.19 2.32 8.27
N GLU A 63 9.59 1.98 9.48
CA GLU A 63 10.19 2.94 10.40
C GLU A 63 11.71 3.02 10.17
N ASP A 64 12.35 1.86 10.01
CA ASP A 64 13.77 1.73 9.73
C ASP A 64 14.03 0.83 8.49
N GLU A 65 15.18 1.00 7.85
CA GLU A 65 15.59 0.15 6.72
C GLU A 65 15.76 -1.31 7.13
N SER A 66 16.05 -1.60 8.41
CA SER A 66 16.07 -2.98 8.90
C SER A 66 14.70 -3.66 8.82
N ASP A 67 13.61 -2.91 8.90
CA ASP A 67 12.25 -3.49 8.82
C ASP A 67 12.00 -4.08 7.44
N TYR A 68 12.66 -3.56 6.41
CA TYR A 68 12.56 -4.06 5.04
C TYR A 68 12.93 -5.55 4.94
N ASP A 69 13.81 -6.05 5.81
CA ASP A 69 14.15 -7.48 5.85
C ASP A 69 12.94 -8.37 6.13
N ALA A 70 11.97 -7.89 6.93
CA ALA A 70 10.72 -8.60 7.19
C ALA A 70 9.87 -8.73 5.93
N PHE A 71 9.88 -7.72 5.05
CA PHE A 71 9.06 -7.66 3.84
C PHE A 71 9.63 -8.45 2.65
N LYS A 72 10.92 -8.81 2.67
CA LYS A 72 11.59 -9.51 1.55
C LYS A 72 10.89 -10.80 1.13
N ASN A 73 10.25 -11.50 2.07
CA ASN A 73 9.57 -12.76 1.81
C ASN A 73 8.11 -12.61 1.32
N PHE A 74 7.57 -11.39 1.34
CA PHE A 74 6.17 -11.10 1.03
C PHE A 74 5.96 -10.51 -0.37
N GLY A 75 7.05 -10.29 -1.10
CA GLY A 75 7.00 -9.80 -2.48
C GLY A 75 6.51 -8.37 -2.60
N ILE A 76 6.96 -7.49 -1.70
CA ILE A 76 6.58 -6.07 -1.72
C ILE A 76 7.26 -5.33 -2.89
N ASP A 77 6.50 -4.53 -3.61
CA ASP A 77 6.97 -3.83 -4.82
C ASP A 77 7.76 -2.55 -4.51
N ALA A 78 7.39 -1.84 -3.44
CA ALA A 78 8.02 -0.60 -3.02
C ALA A 78 7.93 -0.38 -1.51
N TRP A 79 8.73 0.53 -0.99
CA TRP A 79 8.64 0.95 0.40
C TRP A 79 8.88 2.45 0.56
N ILE A 80 8.39 3.00 1.66
CA ILE A 80 8.58 4.39 2.06
C ILE A 80 8.82 4.45 3.56
N LYS A 81 9.73 5.32 4.02
CA LYS A 81 9.87 5.55 5.46
C LYS A 81 8.66 6.31 5.96
N TYR A 82 8.20 6.00 7.17
CA TYR A 82 7.15 6.77 7.82
C TYR A 82 7.52 8.26 7.93
N SER A 83 8.80 8.57 8.17
CA SER A 83 9.31 9.95 8.17
C SER A 83 9.11 10.68 6.84
N ASP A 84 9.03 9.95 5.73
CA ASP A 84 8.89 10.47 4.37
C ASP A 84 7.47 10.30 3.81
N ILE A 85 6.49 9.91 4.64
CA ILE A 85 5.12 9.59 4.19
C ILE A 85 4.43 10.72 3.42
N SER A 86 4.83 11.97 3.66
CA SER A 86 4.38 13.13 2.86
C SER A 86 4.63 13.01 1.34
N GLN A 87 5.57 12.15 0.94
CA GLN A 87 5.93 11.88 -0.45
C GLN A 87 5.14 10.72 -1.07
N ILE A 88 4.18 10.12 -0.36
CA ILE A 88 3.49 8.91 -0.80
C ILE A 88 2.78 9.10 -2.15
N ASN A 89 2.22 10.27 -2.44
CA ASN A 89 1.61 10.58 -3.74
C ASN A 89 2.61 10.47 -4.90
N ASN A 90 3.85 10.92 -4.70
CA ASN A 90 4.89 10.86 -5.73
C ASN A 90 5.26 9.41 -6.03
N LEU A 91 5.38 8.58 -4.98
CA LEU A 91 5.64 7.15 -5.12
C LEU A 91 4.48 6.44 -5.84
N ILE A 92 3.24 6.67 -5.40
CA ILE A 92 2.03 6.12 -6.01
C ILE A 92 1.96 6.45 -7.51
N ASN A 93 2.19 7.71 -7.88
CA ASN A 93 2.15 8.15 -9.28
C ASN A 93 3.25 7.49 -10.14
N LEU A 94 4.44 7.29 -9.56
CA LEU A 94 5.54 6.59 -10.23
C LEU A 94 5.21 5.12 -10.45
N LEU A 95 4.67 4.45 -9.43
CA LEU A 95 4.31 3.04 -9.50
C LEU A 95 3.16 2.80 -10.48
N ASN A 96 2.14 3.66 -10.45
CA ASN A 96 1.03 3.60 -11.40
C ASN A 96 1.52 3.67 -12.85
N LYS A 97 2.41 4.62 -13.18
CA LYS A 97 3.00 4.74 -14.53
C LYS A 97 3.84 3.54 -14.93
N ARG A 98 4.57 2.95 -13.99
CA ARG A 98 5.53 1.87 -14.28
C ARG A 98 4.88 0.50 -14.38
N PHE A 99 3.88 0.24 -13.55
CA PHE A 99 3.33 -1.10 -13.36
C PHE A 99 1.87 -1.21 -13.78
N LEU A 100 1.10 -0.13 -13.80
CA LEU A 100 -0.35 -0.20 -14.00
C LEU A 100 -0.85 0.52 -15.27
N SER A 101 -0.01 1.34 -15.91
CA SER A 101 -0.26 1.93 -17.25
C SER A 101 0.03 0.96 -18.40
#